data_AF-A0A5C6DZM6-F1
#
_entry.id   AF-A0A5C6DZM6-F1
#
_cell.length_a   1.000
_cell.length_b   1.000
_cell.length_c   1.000
_cell.angle_alpha   90.00
_cell.angle_beta   90.00
_cell.angle_gamma   90.00
#
_symmetry.space_group_name_H-M   'P 1'
#
loop_
_entity.id
_entity.type
_entity.pdbx_description
1 polymer ?
#
loop_
_entity_poly.entity_id
_entity_poly.type
_entity_poly.pdbx_seq_one_letter_code
_entity_poly.pdbx_strand_id
1 'polypeptide(L)'
;MSNRSRILVDPKVQWSIAARVMFHWTLFVLCLIAVNVSVRTFAAVINQPFWEAVKSSTLAQAPILVVMAVMLPIFLRDTLVLSNRFAGPMYRLRTAIASVAKGETVSSIKFRDGDFWQDAATEFNTVLNELNTLRQQNAELQGKIEATSEEYAH
;
A
#
# COMPACT_ATOMS: atom_id res chain seq x y z
N MET A 1 -17.88 20.23 0.23
CA MET A 1 -17.65 18.92 0.86
C MET A 1 -16.19 18.54 0.68
N SER A 2 -15.35 18.77 1.69
CA SER A 2 -13.92 18.46 1.60
C SER A 2 -13.72 16.95 1.77
N ASN A 3 -13.49 16.25 0.66
CA ASN A 3 -13.16 14.84 0.68
C ASN A 3 -11.74 14.70 1.23
N ARG A 4 -11.61 14.55 2.55
CA ARG A 4 -10.33 14.34 3.24
C ARG A 4 -9.83 12.93 2.90
N SER A 5 -9.22 12.77 1.73
CA SER A 5 -8.42 11.60 1.42
C SER A 5 -7.18 11.60 2.32
N ARG A 6 -7.26 10.93 3.47
CA ARG A 6 -6.09 10.63 4.30
C ARG A 6 -5.17 9.70 3.49
N ILE A 7 -4.18 10.28 2.81
CA ILE A 7 -3.15 9.57 2.04
C ILE A 7 -2.23 8.72 2.94
N LEU A 8 -2.25 8.94 4.25
CA LEU A 8 -1.52 8.14 5.24
C LEU A 8 -2.50 7.36 6.12
N VAL A 9 -2.75 6.10 5.75
CA VAL A 9 -3.52 5.15 6.58
C VAL A 9 -2.60 4.40 7.55
N ASP A 10 -1.35 4.15 7.15
CA ASP A 10 -0.31 3.57 8.01
C ASP A 10 1.06 4.21 7.73
N PRO A 11 1.48 5.23 8.51
CA PRO A 11 2.75 5.91 8.29
C PRO A 11 3.95 4.98 8.49
N LYS A 12 3.85 3.90 9.28
CA LYS A 12 4.98 3.00 9.53
C LYS A 12 5.31 2.16 8.28
N VAL A 13 4.28 1.60 7.64
CA VAL A 13 4.46 0.81 6.42
C VAL A 13 4.92 1.70 5.26
N GLN A 14 4.31 2.89 5.13
CA GLN A 14 4.65 3.82 4.07
C GLN A 14 6.07 4.38 4.19
N TRP A 15 6.53 4.71 5.41
CA TRP A 15 7.92 5.12 5.63
C TRP A 15 8.92 4.01 5.33
N SER A 16 8.59 2.75 5.66
CA SER A 16 9.44 1.60 5.33
C SER A 16 9.59 1.42 3.81
N ILE A 17 8.49 1.52 3.06
CA ILE A 17 8.50 1.43 1.60
C ILE A 17 9.24 2.62 0.99
N ALA A 18 8.93 3.85 1.42
CA ALA A 18 9.60 5.06 0.93
C ALA A 18 11.11 5.03 1.19
N ALA A 19 11.55 4.62 2.39
CA ALA A 19 12.96 4.49 2.73
C ALA A 19 13.66 3.45 1.86
N ARG A 20 13.00 2.31 1.61
CA ARG A 20 13.52 1.28 0.70
C ARG A 20 13.66 1.81 -0.72
N VAL A 21 12.64 2.50 -1.25
CA VAL A 21 12.68 3.10 -2.59
C VAL A 21 13.80 4.14 -2.68
N MET A 22 13.92 5.02 -1.69
CA MET A 22 14.99 6.03 -1.62
C MET A 22 16.39 5.40 -1.63
N PHE A 23 16.58 4.30 -0.89
CA PHE A 23 17.85 3.58 -0.87
C PHE A 23 18.20 3.01 -2.24
N HIS A 24 17.27 2.29 -2.88
CA HIS A 24 17.49 1.73 -4.22
C HIS A 24 17.70 2.83 -5.27
N TRP A 25 16.95 3.94 -5.17
CA TRP A 25 17.10 5.09 -6.05
C TRP A 25 18.48 5.72 -5.94
N THR A 26 18.96 5.94 -4.71
CA THR A 26 20.29 6.51 -4.45
C THR A 26 21.40 5.60 -4.97
N LEU A 27 21.28 4.29 -4.71
CA LEU A 27 22.23 3.30 -5.23
C LEU A 27 22.24 3.27 -6.75
N PHE A 28 21.06 3.30 -7.38
CA PHE A 28 20.93 3.35 -8.84
C PHE A 28 21.58 4.60 -9.44
N VAL A 29 21.30 5.78 -8.89
CA VAL A 29 21.91 7.04 -9.33
C VAL A 29 23.43 7.00 -9.18
N LEU A 30 23.93 6.47 -8.06
CA LEU A 30 25.37 6.33 -7.80
C LEU A 30 26.03 5.41 -8.85
N CYS A 31 25.44 4.24 -9.10
CA CYS A 31 25.94 3.31 -10.12
C CYS A 31 25.92 3.94 -11.52
N LEU A 32 24.82 4.62 -11.87
CA LEU A 32 24.67 5.28 -13.17
C LEU A 32 25.75 6.35 -13.37
N ILE A 33 25.98 7.20 -12.38
CA ILE A 33 27.04 8.22 -12.41
C ILE A 33 28.41 7.58 -12.48
N ALA A 34 28.68 6.56 -11.66
CA ALA A 34 29.97 5.89 -11.65
C ALA A 34 30.33 5.29 -13.02
N VAL A 35 29.37 4.62 -13.67
CA VAL A 35 29.56 4.05 -15.02
C VAL A 35 29.80 5.15 -16.05
N ASN A 36 28.95 6.19 -16.07
CA ASN A 36 29.08 7.28 -17.05
C ASN A 36 30.38 8.07 -16.89
N VAL A 37 30.77 8.37 -15.65
CA VAL A 37 32.03 9.06 -15.34
C VAL A 37 33.21 8.19 -15.73
N SER A 38 33.18 6.89 -15.45
CA SER A 38 34.26 5.96 -15.82
C SER A 38 34.46 5.91 -17.33
N VAL A 39 33.39 5.72 -18.10
CA VAL A 39 33.43 5.65 -19.57
C VAL A 39 33.95 6.97 -20.16
N ARG A 40 33.42 8.11 -19.70
CA ARG A 40 33.81 9.42 -20.23
C ARG A 40 35.23 9.81 -19.85
N THR A 41 35.68 9.46 -18.64
CA THR A 41 37.06 9.68 -18.19
C THR A 41 38.04 8.88 -19.04
N PHE A 42 37.72 7.61 -19.31
CA PHE A 42 38.56 6.74 -20.14
C PHE A 42 38.73 7.28 -21.57
N ALA A 43 37.67 7.86 -22.14
CA ALA A 43 37.76 8.52 -23.45
C ALA A 43 38.53 9.86 -23.39
N ALA A 44 38.38 10.63 -22.31
CA ALA A 44 38.94 11.97 -22.18
C ALA A 44 40.43 12.00 -21.79
N VAL A 45 40.94 10.95 -21.12
CA VAL A 45 42.34 10.90 -20.64
C VAL A 45 43.37 10.91 -21.79
N ILE A 46 42.93 10.60 -23.01
CA ILE A 46 43.77 10.69 -24.22
C ILE A 46 44.15 12.15 -24.51
N ASN A 47 43.25 13.10 -24.21
CA ASN A 47 43.40 14.51 -24.58
C ASN A 47 43.65 15.43 -23.37
N GLN A 48 43.49 14.92 -22.15
CA GLN A 48 43.49 15.73 -20.92
C GLN A 48 44.15 14.94 -19.77
N PRO A 49 44.77 15.61 -18.80
CA PRO A 49 45.19 14.96 -17.56
C PRO A 49 44.04 14.22 -16.87
N PHE A 50 44.34 13.09 -16.23
CA PHE A 50 43.34 12.22 -15.59
C PHE A 50 42.37 12.98 -14.67
N TRP A 51 42.88 13.90 -13.85
CA TRP A 51 42.04 14.62 -12.90
C TRP A 51 41.08 15.62 -13.56
N GLU A 52 41.50 16.23 -14.67
CA GLU A 52 40.64 17.11 -15.47
C GLU A 52 39.60 16.30 -16.25
N ALA A 53 39.98 15.13 -16.75
CA ALA A 53 39.06 14.16 -17.36
C ALA A 53 37.98 13.70 -16.36
N VAL A 54 38.33 13.43 -15.10
CA VAL A 54 37.37 13.10 -14.04
C VAL A 54 36.44 14.28 -13.73
N LYS A 55 37.00 15.48 -13.47
CA LYS A 55 36.20 16.67 -13.14
C LYS A 55 35.23 17.05 -14.26
N SER A 56 35.70 17.08 -15.50
CA SER A 56 34.84 17.41 -16.64
C SER A 56 33.77 16.34 -16.84
N SER A 57 34.08 15.07 -16.58
CA SER A 57 33.15 13.94 -16.67
C SER A 57 32.09 13.91 -15.58
N THR A 58 32.42 14.33 -14.36
CA THR A 58 31.44 14.46 -13.27
C THR A 58 30.51 15.64 -13.49
N LEU A 59 31.02 16.81 -13.89
CA LEU A 59 30.19 17.98 -14.22
C LEU A 59 29.21 17.69 -15.36
N ALA A 60 29.61 16.89 -16.35
CA ALA A 60 28.73 16.50 -17.45
C ALA A 60 27.53 15.64 -17.03
N GLN A 61 27.51 15.10 -15.81
CA GLN A 61 26.35 14.35 -15.29
C GLN A 61 25.26 15.24 -14.70
N ALA A 62 25.47 16.56 -14.61
CA ALA A 62 24.50 17.49 -14.04
C ALA A 62 23.09 17.38 -14.68
N PRO A 63 22.92 17.27 -16.01
CA PRO A 63 21.60 17.09 -16.61
C PRO A 63 20.91 15.80 -16.15
N ILE A 64 21.65 14.70 -16.04
CA ILE A 64 21.12 13.41 -15.56
C ILE A 64 20.67 13.53 -14.10
N LEU A 65 21.48 14.16 -13.25
CA LEU A 65 21.12 14.41 -11.84
C LEU A 65 19.83 15.24 -11.71
N VAL A 66 19.66 16.28 -12.54
CA VAL A 66 18.44 17.10 -12.57
C VAL A 66 17.24 16.25 -12.97
N VAL A 67 17.34 15.46 -14.04
CA VAL A 67 16.26 14.56 -14.47
C VAL A 67 15.89 13.56 -13.37
N MET A 68 16.89 12.94 -12.73
CA MET A 68 16.67 11.99 -11.64
C MET A 68 16.03 12.66 -10.42
N ALA A 69 16.43 13.88 -10.07
CA ALA A 69 15.82 14.63 -8.97
C ALA A 69 14.34 14.97 -9.26
N VAL A 70 14.00 15.31 -10.51
CA VAL A 70 12.62 15.59 -10.93
C VAL A 70 11.76 14.32 -10.99
N MET A 71 12.34 13.19 -11.40
CA MET A 71 11.64 11.90 -11.46
C MET A 71 11.36 11.32 -10.07
N LEU A 72 12.24 11.54 -9.10
CA LEU A 72 12.12 10.99 -7.75
C LEU A 72 10.73 11.23 -7.08
N PRO A 73 10.19 12.45 -7.01
CA PRO A 73 8.87 12.68 -6.39
C PRO A 73 7.74 11.97 -7.13
N ILE A 74 7.85 11.79 -8.45
CA ILE A 74 6.85 11.09 -9.27
C ILE A 74 6.87 9.60 -8.89
N PHE A 75 8.05 8.98 -8.88
CA PHE A 75 8.22 7.57 -8.49
C PHE A 75 7.79 7.30 -7.05
N LEU A 76 8.15 8.19 -6.12
CA LEU A 76 7.72 8.08 -4.72
C LEU A 76 6.20 8.17 -4.60
N ARG A 77 5.58 9.17 -5.25
CA ARG A 77 4.12 9.32 -5.24
C ARG A 77 3.44 8.08 -5.78
N ASP A 78 3.87 7.59 -6.93
CA ASP A 78 3.25 6.44 -7.58
C ASP A 78 3.36 5.17 -6.71
N THR A 79 4.56 4.92 -6.17
CA THR A 79 4.79 3.78 -5.28
C THR A 79 3.95 3.85 -4.00
N LEU A 80 3.83 5.04 -3.41
CA LEU A 80 3.00 5.24 -2.20
C LEU A 80 1.51 5.10 -2.49
N VAL A 81 1.03 5.61 -3.62
CA VAL A 81 -0.37 5.45 -4.06
C VAL A 81 -0.69 3.99 -4.31
N LEU A 82 0.20 3.26 -4.98
CA LEU A 82 0.07 1.83 -5.20
C LEU A 82 0.01 1.07 -3.86
N SER A 83 0.93 1.35 -2.95
CA SER A 83 0.94 0.77 -1.60
C SER A 83 -0.37 1.03 -0.83
N ASN A 84 -0.94 2.23 -0.98
CA ASN A 84 -2.22 2.57 -0.36
C ASN A 84 -3.41 1.73 -0.86
N ARG A 85 -3.42 1.40 -2.15
CA ARG A 85 -4.42 0.50 -2.77
C ARG A 85 -4.34 -0.93 -2.22
N PHE A 86 -3.23 -1.31 -1.60
CA PHE A 86 -3.11 -2.57 -0.85
C PHE A 86 -3.46 -2.40 0.64
N ALA A 87 -2.82 -1.45 1.32
CA ALA A 87 -2.87 -1.35 2.78
C ALA A 87 -4.23 -0.87 3.30
N GLY A 88 -4.86 0.09 2.62
CA GLY A 88 -6.14 0.66 3.05
C GLY A 88 -7.28 -0.38 3.11
N PRO A 89 -7.52 -1.14 2.03
CA PRO A 89 -8.50 -2.21 2.02
C PRO A 89 -8.23 -3.30 3.08
N MET A 90 -6.97 -3.73 3.21
CA MET A 90 -6.60 -4.75 4.19
C MET A 90 -6.84 -4.29 5.64
N TYR A 91 -6.54 -3.02 5.94
CA TYR A 91 -6.84 -2.44 7.25
C TYR A 91 -8.36 -2.47 7.54
N ARG A 92 -9.18 -2.04 6.57
CA ARG A 92 -10.66 -2.07 6.69
C ARG A 92 -11.18 -3.49 6.90
N LEU A 93 -10.65 -4.47 6.16
CA LEU A 93 -11.00 -5.88 6.30
C LEU A 93 -10.68 -6.39 7.70
N ARG A 94 -9.46 -6.14 8.20
CA ARG A 94 -9.04 -6.54 9.54
C ARG A 94 -9.92 -5.95 10.63
N THR A 95 -10.30 -4.68 10.51
CA THR A 95 -11.20 -4.03 11.47
C THR A 95 -12.59 -4.67 11.45
N ALA A 96 -13.13 -4.97 10.26
CA ALA A 96 -14.42 -5.63 10.15
C ALA A 96 -14.42 -7.04 10.74
N ILE A 97 -13.38 -7.85 10.47
CA ILE A 97 -13.21 -9.17 11.10
C ILE A 97 -13.16 -9.02 12.63
N ALA A 98 -12.42 -8.05 13.15
CA ALA A 98 -12.34 -7.81 14.59
C ALA A 98 -13.70 -7.42 15.21
N SER A 99 -14.52 -6.62 14.52
CA SER A 99 -15.88 -6.28 14.94
C SER A 99 -16.80 -7.50 14.93
N VAL A 100 -16.76 -8.33 13.88
CA VAL A 100 -17.54 -9.58 13.81
C VAL A 100 -17.18 -10.50 14.97
N ALA A 101 -15.89 -10.63 15.29
CA ALA A 101 -15.38 -11.45 16.40
C ALA A 101 -15.87 -10.98 17.78
N LYS A 102 -16.20 -9.68 17.93
CA LYS A 102 -16.80 -9.12 19.15
C LYS A 102 -18.31 -9.30 19.23
N GLY A 103 -18.94 -9.91 18.22
CA GLY A 103 -20.39 -10.03 18.14
C GLY A 103 -21.08 -8.78 17.60
N GLU A 104 -20.33 -7.76 17.17
CA GLU A 104 -20.92 -6.54 16.60
C GLU A 104 -21.60 -6.86 15.26
N THR A 105 -22.63 -6.07 14.92
CA THR A 105 -23.26 -6.09 13.60
C THR A 105 -22.39 -5.32 12.62
N VAL A 106 -21.86 -6.02 11.63
CA VAL A 106 -20.99 -5.43 10.60
C VAL A 106 -21.72 -5.45 9.27
N SER A 107 -21.63 -4.35 8.52
CA SER A 107 -22.19 -4.25 7.17
C SER A 107 -21.22 -4.81 6.13
N SER A 108 -21.76 -5.19 4.97
CA SER A 108 -20.98 -5.64 3.82
C SER A 108 -19.89 -4.61 3.45
N ILE A 109 -18.68 -5.11 3.21
CA ILE A 109 -17.53 -4.31 2.83
C ILE A 109 -17.48 -4.21 1.30
N LYS A 110 -17.33 -2.98 0.79
CA LYS A 110 -16.95 -2.73 -0.61
C LYS A 110 -15.69 -1.87 -0.66
N PHE A 111 -14.74 -2.30 -1.50
CA PHE A 111 -13.52 -1.56 -1.84
C PHE A 111 -13.70 -0.76 -3.12
N ARG A 112 -12.77 0.18 -3.39
CA ARG A 112 -12.86 1.04 -4.57
C ARG A 112 -12.39 0.28 -5.81
N ASP A 113 -12.83 0.74 -6.98
CA ASP A 113 -12.38 0.17 -8.25
C ASP A 113 -10.86 0.32 -8.39
N GLY A 114 -10.20 -0.81 -8.67
CA GLY A 114 -8.74 -0.91 -8.73
C GLY A 114 -8.04 -1.20 -7.38
N ASP A 115 -8.74 -1.33 -6.26
CA ASP A 115 -8.10 -1.88 -5.06
C ASP A 115 -7.78 -3.38 -5.25
N PHE A 116 -6.72 -3.87 -4.64
CA PHE A 116 -6.23 -5.25 -4.89
C PHE A 116 -7.05 -6.35 -4.22
N TRP A 117 -7.85 -6.01 -3.22
CA TRP A 117 -8.50 -6.97 -2.32
C TRP A 117 -10.01 -7.13 -2.57
N GLN A 118 -10.49 -6.84 -3.79
CA GLN A 118 -11.92 -6.92 -4.09
C GLN A 118 -12.50 -8.33 -3.89
N ASP A 119 -11.76 -9.37 -4.29
CA ASP A 119 -12.18 -10.76 -4.12
C ASP A 119 -12.26 -11.12 -2.63
N ALA A 120 -11.27 -10.70 -1.83
CA ALA A 120 -11.30 -10.90 -0.37
C ALA A 120 -12.48 -10.18 0.31
N ALA A 121 -12.90 -9.00 -0.18
CA ALA A 121 -14.13 -8.38 0.29
C ALA A 121 -15.36 -9.20 -0.07
N THR A 122 -15.41 -9.74 -1.29
CA THR A 122 -16.52 -10.59 -1.75
C THR A 122 -16.63 -11.86 -0.92
N GLU A 123 -15.52 -12.56 -0.72
CA GLU A 123 -15.44 -13.76 0.13
C GLU A 123 -15.84 -13.45 1.57
N PHE A 124 -15.34 -12.36 2.15
CA PHE A 124 -15.72 -11.93 3.50
C PHE A 124 -17.22 -11.63 3.60
N ASN A 125 -17.81 -10.98 2.60
CA ASN A 125 -19.24 -10.68 2.58
C ASN A 125 -20.09 -11.95 2.51
N THR A 126 -19.64 -12.97 1.76
CA THR A 126 -20.31 -14.27 1.72
C THR A 126 -20.33 -14.91 3.11
N VAL A 127 -19.19 -14.93 3.80
CA VAL A 127 -19.09 -15.46 5.17
C VAL A 127 -19.95 -14.65 6.14
N LEU A 128 -19.94 -13.33 6.02
CA LEU A 128 -20.73 -12.43 6.86
C LEU A 128 -22.24 -12.65 6.69
N ASN A 129 -22.70 -12.85 5.45
CA ASN A 129 -24.10 -13.15 5.16
C ASN A 129 -24.53 -14.48 5.79
N GLU A 130 -23.71 -15.53 5.65
CA GLU A 130 -23.99 -16.82 6.27
C GLU A 130 -24.05 -16.72 7.80
N LEU A 131 -23.09 -16.02 8.40
CA LEU A 131 -23.07 -15.78 9.84
C LEU A 131 -24.32 -15.03 10.32
N ASN A 132 -24.77 -14.02 9.57
CA ASN A 132 -25.98 -13.27 9.91
C ASN A 132 -27.24 -14.14 9.80
N THR A 133 -27.34 -14.98 8.77
CA THR A 133 -28.42 -15.97 8.63
C THR A 133 -28.45 -16.93 9.82
N LEU A 134 -27.31 -17.47 10.22
CA LEU A 134 -27.20 -18.37 11.36
C LEU A 134 -27.54 -17.68 12.70
N ARG A 135 -27.17 -16.40 12.86
CA ARG A 135 -27.57 -15.60 14.04
C ARG A 135 -29.07 -15.38 14.10
N GLN A 136 -29.70 -15.09 12.96
CA GLN A 136 -31.15 -14.92 12.88
C GLN A 136 -31.89 -16.22 13.20
N GLN A 137 -31.48 -17.34 12.60
CA GLN A 137 -32.08 -18.65 12.86
C GLN A 137 -31.95 -19.06 14.33
N ASN A 138 -30.80 -18.82 14.96
CA ASN A 138 -30.63 -19.09 16.39
C ASN A 138 -31.57 -18.24 17.26
N ALA A 139 -31.73 -16.96 16.95
CA ALA A 139 -32.65 -16.08 17.68
C ALA A 139 -34.12 -16.55 17.53
N GLU A 140 -34.53 -16.96 16.33
CA GLU A 140 -35.87 -17.51 16.08
C GLU A 140 -36.11 -18.84 16.83
N LEU A 141 -35.10 -19.72 16.87
CA LEU A 141 -35.17 -20.98 17.61
C LEU A 141 -35.25 -20.75 19.12
N GLN A 142 -34.46 -19.83 19.67
CA GLN A 142 -34.53 -19.45 21.09
C GLN A 142 -35.92 -18.94 21.45
N GLY A 143 -36.50 -18.04 20.64
CA GLY A 143 -37.86 -17.54 20.88
C GLY A 143 -38.94 -18.63 20.84
N LYS A 144 -38.79 -19.64 19.96
CA LYS A 144 -39.71 -20.80 19.94
C LYS A 144 -39.58 -21.68 21.17
N ILE A 145 -38.35 -21.92 21.65
CA ILE A 145 -38.10 -22.70 22.86
C ILE A 145 -38.72 -22.00 24.08
N GLU A 146 -38.52 -20.69 24.22
CA GLU A 146 -39.09 -19.89 25.31
C GLU A 146 -40.62 -19.97 25.30
N ALA A 147 -41.26 -19.71 24.15
CA ALA A 147 -42.72 -19.79 24.03
C ALA A 147 -43.29 -21.18 24.36
N THR A 148 -42.59 -22.25 23.94
CA THR A 148 -42.99 -23.63 24.24
C THR A 148 -42.83 -23.94 25.73
N SER A 149 -41.77 -23.43 26.37
CA SER A 149 -41.54 -23.63 27.80
C SER A 149 -42.59 -22.93 28.68
N GLU A 150 -43.10 -21.77 28.26
CA GLU A 150 -44.19 -21.06 28.93
C GLU A 150 -45.53 -21.79 28.77
N GLU A 151 -45.79 -22.39 27.61
CA GLU A 151 -47.00 -23.19 27.35
C GLU A 151 -47.08 -24.44 28.24
N TYR A 152 -45.95 -25.09 28.57
CA TYR A 152 -45.90 -26.25 29.46
C TYR A 152 -45.74 -25.91 30.95
N ALA A 153 -45.54 -24.64 31.30
CA ALA A 153 -45.47 -24.18 32.69
C ALA A 153 -46.86 -23.83 33.28
N HIS A 154 -47.89 -23.79 32.45
CA HIS A 154 -49.30 -23.60 32.80
C HIS A 154 -50.09 -24.91 32.74
#